data_AF-K1SKA2-F1
#
_entry.id   AF-K1SKA2-F1
#
_cell.length_a   1.000
_cell.length_b   1.000
_cell.length_c   1.000
_cell.angle_alpha   90.00
_cell.angle_beta   90.00
_cell.angle_gamma   90.00
#
_symmetry.space_group_name_H-M   'P 1'
#
loop_
_entity.id
_entity.type
_entity.pdbx_description
1 polymer ?
#
loop_
_entity_poly.entity_id
_entity_poly.type
_entity_poly.pdbx_seq_one_letter_code
_entity_poly.pdbx_strand_id
1 'polypeptide(L)'
;MNAIGENSEKYKNNSGNAIKKYQMPEDQMYFPVQVGAEGKTKIEEYTQDNTGNNISLKNPYFCELTGLYWAWKNLEAENIGLVHYRRYFTNKKKIPKEENEKFKIVLTQNETEELLKKQI
;
A
#
# COMPACT_ATOMS: atom_id res chain seq x y z
N MET A 1 2.41 -1.83 5.12
CA MET A 1 2.72 -1.63 3.69
C MET A 1 1.43 -1.42 2.89
N ASN A 2 1.40 -0.41 2.03
CA ASN A 2 0.33 -0.12 1.06
C ASN A 2 0.78 -0.56 -0.33
N ALA A 3 0.16 -1.60 -0.87
CA ALA A 3 0.44 -2.05 -2.23
C ALA A 3 -0.43 -1.30 -3.25
N ILE A 4 0.21 -0.81 -4.31
CA ILE A 4 -0.46 -0.29 -5.51
C ILE A 4 0.00 -1.06 -6.76
N GLY A 5 -0.94 -1.70 -7.44
CA GLY A 5 -0.69 -2.46 -8.67
C GLY A 5 -1.12 -1.71 -9.94
N GLU A 6 -0.62 -2.18 -11.08
CA GLU A 6 -0.73 -1.58 -12.42
C GLU A 6 -2.15 -1.55 -13.03
N ASN A 7 -3.20 -2.01 -12.34
CA ASN A 7 -4.60 -1.73 -12.76
C ASN A 7 -4.99 -0.26 -12.52
N SER A 8 -4.02 0.64 -12.71
CA SER A 8 -4.03 2.08 -12.57
C SER A 8 -4.64 2.81 -13.76
N GLU A 9 -5.49 2.16 -14.58
CA GLU A 9 -6.27 2.87 -15.61
C GLU A 9 -7.13 4.00 -15.01
N LYS A 10 -7.42 3.95 -13.70
CA LYS A 10 -8.06 5.04 -12.95
C LYS A 10 -7.17 6.26 -12.64
N TYR A 11 -5.91 6.24 -13.04
CA TYR A 11 -4.96 7.35 -12.87
C TYR A 11 -4.64 8.07 -14.17
N LYS A 12 -5.32 7.75 -15.26
CA LYS A 12 -5.26 8.54 -16.49
C LYS A 12 -6.26 9.70 -16.38
N ASN A 13 -5.77 10.93 -16.48
CA ASN A 13 -6.59 12.04 -16.95
C ASN A 13 -6.95 11.82 -18.43
N ASN A 14 -8.02 12.47 -18.92
CA ASN A 14 -8.44 12.52 -20.34
C ASN A 14 -7.41 13.21 -21.27
N SER A 15 -6.12 13.23 -20.93
CA SER A 15 -5.10 14.00 -21.63
C SER A 15 -3.75 13.30 -21.76
N GLY A 16 -3.58 12.07 -21.25
CA GLY A 16 -2.37 11.27 -21.45
C GLY A 16 -1.15 11.81 -20.68
N ASN A 17 -0.60 10.98 -19.79
CA ASN A 17 0.72 11.14 -19.15
C ASN A 17 0.83 11.98 -17.86
N ALA A 18 -0.01 11.71 -16.86
CA ALA A 18 0.40 11.90 -15.46
C ALA A 18 -0.30 10.88 -14.54
N ILE A 19 0.47 10.02 -13.86
CA ILE A 19 -0.04 9.12 -12.81
C ILE A 19 -0.39 9.98 -11.60
N LYS A 20 -1.69 10.21 -11.35
CA LYS A 20 -2.12 11.00 -10.19
C LYS A 20 -1.77 10.25 -8.90
N LYS A 21 -1.16 10.90 -7.91
CA LYS A 21 -0.99 10.33 -6.57
C LYS A 21 -2.38 10.09 -5.95
N TYR A 22 -2.63 8.90 -5.42
CA TYR A 22 -3.80 8.66 -4.57
C TYR A 22 -3.50 9.17 -3.16
N GLN A 23 -4.53 9.68 -2.48
CA GLN A 23 -4.40 10.11 -1.09
C GLN A 23 -3.93 8.93 -0.23
N MET A 24 -2.80 9.09 0.44
CA MET A 24 -2.27 8.10 1.39
C MET A 24 -2.61 8.53 2.82
N PRO A 25 -2.73 7.57 3.75
CA PRO A 25 -2.72 7.90 5.17
C PRO A 25 -1.42 8.61 5.54
N GLU A 26 -1.49 9.54 6.49
CA GLU A 26 -0.32 10.31 6.94
C GLU A 26 0.55 9.54 7.95
N ASP A 27 0.00 8.48 8.55
CA ASP A 27 0.68 7.66 9.55
C ASP A 27 1.84 6.86 8.93
N GLN A 28 3.00 6.88 9.60
CA GLN A 28 4.25 6.31 9.10
C GLN A 28 4.24 4.78 8.94
N MET A 29 3.32 4.08 9.61
CA MET A 29 3.10 2.64 9.42
C MET A 29 2.75 2.29 7.96
N TYR A 30 2.23 3.27 7.21
CA TYR A 30 1.81 3.11 5.83
C TYR A 30 2.94 3.41 4.84
N PHE A 31 3.68 2.35 4.51
CA PHE A 31 4.76 2.39 3.53
C PHE A 31 4.26 2.11 2.09
N PRO A 32 4.27 3.08 1.15
CA PRO A 32 3.76 2.91 -0.21
C PRO A 32 4.71 2.10 -1.11
N VAL A 33 4.17 1.07 -1.77
CA VAL A 33 4.91 0.17 -2.67
C VAL A 33 4.21 0.01 -4.01
N GLN A 34 4.91 0.36 -5.09
CA GLN A 34 4.53 0.04 -6.47
C GLN A 34 4.82 -1.44 -6.73
N VAL A 35 3.76 -2.25 -6.86
CA VAL A 35 3.86 -3.68 -7.11
C VAL A 35 3.88 -4.02 -8.59
N GLY A 36 4.61 -5.07 -8.93
CA GLY A 36 4.92 -5.43 -10.30
C GLY A 36 5.68 -4.34 -11.03
N ALA A 37 6.53 -3.56 -10.38
CA ALA A 37 7.25 -2.44 -10.97
C ALA A 37 8.18 -2.80 -12.15
N GLU A 38 8.46 -4.09 -12.37
CA GLU A 38 9.34 -4.53 -13.45
C GLU A 38 8.85 -4.06 -14.84
N GLY A 39 9.74 -3.37 -15.57
CA GLY A 39 9.44 -2.84 -16.90
C GLY A 39 8.47 -1.65 -16.92
N LYS A 40 8.12 -1.07 -15.77
CA LYS A 40 7.12 0.01 -15.65
C LYS A 40 7.76 1.33 -15.27
N THR A 41 7.11 2.41 -15.69
CA THR A 41 7.48 3.76 -15.23
C THR A 41 7.32 3.85 -13.72
N LYS A 42 8.34 4.41 -13.07
CA LYS A 42 8.34 4.65 -11.63
C LYS A 42 7.23 5.62 -11.23
N ILE A 43 6.53 5.30 -10.16
CA ILE A 43 5.63 6.22 -9.47
C ILE A 43 6.46 6.97 -8.41
N GLU A 44 6.54 8.30 -8.53
CA GLU A 44 7.27 9.10 -7.55
C GLU A 44 6.70 8.94 -6.13
N GLU A 45 7.59 8.89 -5.13
CA GLU A 45 7.30 8.62 -3.71
C GLU A 45 6.86 7.19 -3.37
N TYR A 46 6.81 6.29 -4.35
CA TYR A 46 6.54 4.87 -4.10
C TYR A 46 7.84 4.08 -4.19
N THR A 47 8.00 3.14 -3.26
CA THR A 47 9.09 2.17 -3.34
C THR A 47 8.74 1.11 -4.37
N GLN A 48 9.70 0.73 -5.22
CA GLN A 48 9.45 -0.26 -6.25
C GLN A 48 9.78 -1.66 -5.73
N ASP A 49 8.85 -2.59 -5.93
CA ASP A 49 9.01 -3.98 -5.52
C ASP A 49 10.00 -4.77 -6.40
N ASN A 50 10.54 -4.19 -7.48
CA ASN A 50 11.54 -4.82 -8.35
C ASN A 50 13.00 -4.53 -7.93
N THR A 51 13.20 -4.05 -6.71
CA THR A 51 14.53 -3.79 -6.14
C THR A 51 14.93 -4.89 -5.16
N GLY A 52 16.23 -5.06 -4.88
CA GLY A 52 16.70 -6.07 -3.93
C GLY A 52 16.24 -7.49 -4.27
N ASN A 53 15.92 -8.28 -3.25
CA ASN A 53 15.37 -9.62 -3.47
C ASN A 53 13.86 -9.53 -3.73
N ASN A 54 13.43 -9.95 -4.92
CA ASN A 54 12.07 -9.72 -5.37
C ASN A 54 11.51 -10.79 -6.32
N ILE A 55 10.19 -10.72 -6.50
CA ILE A 55 9.42 -11.50 -7.48
C ILE A 55 8.50 -10.60 -8.31
N SER A 56 8.90 -9.36 -8.58
CA SER A 56 8.06 -8.34 -9.23
C SER A 56 7.53 -8.81 -10.60
N LEU A 57 8.35 -9.50 -11.39
CA LEU A 57 7.97 -10.14 -12.65
C LEU A 57 6.77 -11.09 -12.54
N LYS A 58 6.50 -11.65 -11.35
CA LYS A 58 5.40 -12.56 -11.11
C LYS A 58 4.11 -11.85 -10.68
N ASN A 59 4.07 -10.51 -10.70
CA ASN A 59 2.86 -9.74 -10.38
C ASN A 59 1.61 -10.14 -11.17
N PRO A 60 1.67 -10.56 -12.45
CA PRO A 60 0.49 -11.10 -13.14
C PRO A 60 -0.14 -12.32 -12.50
N TYR A 61 0.60 -13.05 -11.65
CA TYR A 61 0.15 -14.27 -10.97
C TYR A 61 -0.08 -14.06 -9.47
N PHE A 62 0.66 -13.14 -8.84
CA PHE A 62 0.68 -12.95 -7.38
C PHE A 62 0.13 -11.59 -6.93
N CYS A 63 -0.11 -10.66 -7.85
CA CYS A 63 -0.60 -9.31 -7.58
C CYS A 63 0.16 -8.64 -6.42
N GLU A 64 -0.55 -8.09 -5.43
CA GLU A 64 0.00 -7.37 -4.28
C GLU A 64 0.93 -8.21 -3.40
N LEU A 65 0.89 -9.54 -3.51
CA LEU A 65 1.80 -10.42 -2.77
C LEU A 65 3.25 -10.25 -3.21
N THR A 66 3.51 -9.73 -4.40
CA THR A 66 4.87 -9.37 -4.85
C THR A 66 5.47 -8.27 -3.98
N GLY A 67 4.68 -7.25 -3.62
CA GLY A 67 5.07 -6.23 -2.65
C GLY A 67 5.29 -6.80 -1.25
N LEU A 68 4.42 -7.70 -0.79
CA LEU A 68 4.56 -8.30 0.54
C LEU A 68 5.82 -9.17 0.63
N TYR A 69 6.12 -9.93 -0.43
CA TYR A 69 7.36 -10.68 -0.54
C TYR A 69 8.57 -9.74 -0.49
N TRP A 70 8.54 -8.66 -1.26
CA TRP A 70 9.61 -7.66 -1.25
C TRP A 70 9.81 -7.07 0.15
N ALA A 71 8.74 -6.68 0.84
CA ALA A 71 8.84 -6.16 2.20
C ALA A 71 9.47 -7.18 3.16
N TRP A 72 9.03 -8.44 3.10
CA TRP A 72 9.61 -9.52 3.90
C TRP A 72 11.11 -9.70 3.68
N LYS A 73 11.59 -9.53 2.44
CA LYS A 73 12.99 -9.77 2.11
C LYS A 73 13.91 -8.57 2.31
N ASN A 74 13.37 -7.36 2.34
CA ASN A 74 14.17 -6.14 2.25
C ASN A 74 13.93 -5.14 3.39
N LEU A 75 12.91 -5.33 4.24
CA LEU A 75 12.65 -4.47 5.40
C LEU A 75 12.99 -5.17 6.71
N GLU A 76 13.62 -4.44 7.62
CA GLU A 76 13.76 -4.83 9.03
C GLU A 76 12.52 -4.32 9.80
N ALA A 77 11.56 -5.22 10.03
CA ALA A 77 10.34 -4.90 10.77
C ALA A 77 9.90 -6.11 11.60
N GLU A 78 9.37 -5.85 12.80
CA GLU A 78 8.79 -6.88 13.66
C GLU A 78 7.51 -7.47 13.06
N ASN A 79 6.67 -6.59 12.49
CA ASN A 79 5.39 -6.94 11.89
C ASN A 79 5.28 -6.33 10.49
N ILE A 80 4.95 -7.15 9.50
CA ILE A 80 4.70 -6.69 8.13
C ILE A 80 3.25 -6.97 7.76
N GLY A 81 2.48 -5.89 7.58
CA GLY A 81 1.10 -5.94 7.09
C GLY A 81 0.99 -5.47 5.64
N LEU A 82 0.01 -6.02 4.92
CA LEU A 82 -0.34 -5.65 3.56
C LEU A 82 -1.77 -5.09 3.52
N VAL A 83 -1.93 -3.91 2.92
CA VAL A 83 -3.24 -3.38 2.52
C VAL A 83 -3.20 -2.89 1.07
N HIS A 84 -4.37 -2.86 0.44
CA HIS A 84 -4.53 -2.27 -0.88
C HIS A 84 -4.63 -0.75 -0.74
N TYR A 85 -4.13 0.01 -1.71
CA TYR A 85 -4.12 1.49 -1.68
C TYR A 85 -5.49 2.20 -1.50
N ARG A 86 -6.63 1.49 -1.54
CA ARG A 86 -7.99 2.04 -1.32
C ARG A 86 -8.77 1.38 -0.19
N ARG A 87 -8.19 0.37 0.45
CA ARG A 87 -8.88 -0.44 1.46
C ARG A 87 -7.96 -0.56 2.65
N TYR A 88 -8.27 0.23 3.67
CA TYR A 88 -7.48 0.32 4.90
C TYR A 88 -8.22 -0.36 6.05
N PHE A 89 -7.46 -0.84 7.03
CA PHE A 89 -8.05 -1.31 8.29
C PHE A 89 -8.55 -0.12 9.11
N THR A 90 -9.53 -0.40 9.97
CA THR A 90 -10.07 0.55 10.95
C THR A 90 -10.57 -0.22 12.16
N ASN A 91 -10.46 0.38 13.34
CA ASN A 91 -11.07 -0.11 14.57
C ASN A 91 -12.41 0.59 14.88
N LYS A 92 -12.88 1.49 14.00
CA LYS A 92 -14.12 2.27 14.19
C LYS A 92 -15.34 1.47 13.70
N LYS A 93 -16.43 1.50 14.46
CA LYS A 93 -17.69 0.83 14.11
C LYS A 93 -18.49 1.55 13.01
N LYS A 94 -18.31 2.86 12.88
CA LYS A 94 -19.03 3.70 11.91
C LYS A 94 -18.07 4.10 10.79
N ILE A 95 -18.40 3.70 9.56
CA ILE A 95 -17.63 4.04 8.36
C ILE A 95 -18.27 5.27 7.69
N PRO A 96 -17.54 6.39 7.52
CA PRO A 96 -18.03 7.55 6.77
C PRO A 96 -18.39 7.19 5.33
N LYS A 97 -19.41 7.88 4.79
CA LYS A 97 -19.78 7.75 3.37
C LYS A 97 -18.80 8.48 2.46
N GLU A 98 -18.40 9.68 2.87
CA GLU A 98 -17.48 10.54 2.12
C GLU A 98 -16.04 10.01 2.14
N GLU A 99 -15.39 9.98 0.98
CA GLU A 99 -14.08 9.35 0.80
C GLU A 99 -12.97 10.06 1.60
N ASN A 100 -12.97 11.38 1.61
CA ASN A 100 -12.02 12.20 2.37
C ASN A 100 -12.14 11.97 3.89
N GLU A 101 -13.35 11.70 4.37
CA GLU A 101 -13.60 11.41 5.79
C GLU A 101 -13.16 10.00 6.19
N LYS A 102 -13.07 9.05 5.24
CA LYS A 102 -12.59 7.68 5.53
C LYS A 102 -11.13 7.67 5.98
N PHE A 103 -10.30 8.60 5.52
CA PHE A 103 -8.91 8.70 5.97
C PHE A 103 -8.79 9.08 7.45
N LYS A 104 -9.81 9.71 8.05
CA LYS A 104 -9.83 10.06 9.48
C LYS A 104 -10.02 8.87 10.40
N ILE A 105 -10.43 7.72 9.86
CA ILE A 105 -10.71 6.50 10.63
C ILE A 105 -9.75 5.37 10.30
N VAL A 106 -8.75 5.62 9.46
CA VAL A 106 -7.72 4.64 9.12
C VAL A 106 -6.95 4.29 10.40
N LEU A 107 -6.67 2.99 10.57
CA LEU A 107 -5.99 2.47 11.73
C LEU A 107 -4.57 3.07 11.83
N THR A 108 -4.23 3.65 12.96
CA THR A 108 -2.90 4.22 13.20
C THR A 108 -1.90 3.19 13.73
N GLN A 109 -0.61 3.53 13.73
CA GLN A 109 0.42 2.71 14.34
C GLN A 109 0.11 2.44 15.82
N ASN A 110 -0.17 3.50 16.59
CA ASN A 110 -0.49 3.41 18.02
C ASN A 110 -1.70 2.50 18.27
N GLU A 111 -2.76 2.61 17.47
CA GLU A 111 -3.92 1.74 17.61
C GLU A 111 -3.61 0.28 17.25
N THR A 112 -2.74 0.06 16.26
CA THR A 112 -2.29 -1.28 15.86
C THR A 112 -1.49 -1.94 16.96
N GLU A 113 -0.53 -1.23 17.54
CA GLU A 113 0.30 -1.73 18.66
C GLU A 113 -0.56 -2.11 19.88
N GLU A 114 -1.53 -1.26 20.24
CA GLU A 114 -2.47 -1.55 21.33
C GLU A 114 -3.38 -2.76 21.05
N LEU A 115 -3.71 -3.03 19.79
CA LEU A 115 -4.47 -4.23 19.40
C LEU A 115 -3.62 -5.49 19.44
N LEU A 116 -2.35 -5.41 19.01
CA LEU A 116 -1.43 -6.55 19.01
C LEU A 116 -1.04 -6.99 20.43
N LYS A 117 -0.87 -6.04 21.36
CA LYS A 117 -0.64 -6.34 22.79
C LYS A 117 -1.74 -7.18 23.44
N LYS A 118 -2.98 -7.12 22.94
CA LYS A 118 -4.13 -7.86 23.50
C LYS A 118 -4.19 -9.32 23.07
N GLN A 119 -3.33 -9.76 22.15
CA GLN A 119 -3.31 -11.12 21.61
C GLN A 119 -2.18 -11.98 22.18
N ILE A 120 -1.33 -11.41 23.04
CA ILE A 120 -0.21 -12.05 23.73
C ILE A 120 -0.54 -12.09 25.22
#